data_AF-A0A349WGA6-F1
#
_entry.id   AF-A0A349WGA6-F1
#
_cell.length_a   1.000
_cell.length_b   1.000
_cell.length_c   1.000
_cell.angle_alpha   90.00
_cell.angle_beta   90.00
_cell.angle_gamma   90.00
#
_symmetry.space_group_name_H-M   'P 1'
#
loop_
_entity.id
_entity.type
_entity.pdbx_description
1 polymer ?
#
loop_
_entity_poly.entity_id
_entity_poly.type
_entity_poly.pdbx_seq_one_letter_code
_entity_poly.pdbx_strand_id
1 'polypeptide(L)'
;IAGKVAKAWFEIIENSQQSQLALKTMNTFEKNQVFISNRFKNGLASALENDLAINAYESARATYSMRNRQRSKSKRKLELLLGGFPDEKMHHNSSSLPELSGTPPPPTPVKILEQRPDLISSRLRLEAAGYQLSASQLSLLPAFSITGGPGSRAENFEDLLDNKFRTWDIGGSLTQPIFQG
;
A
#
# COMPACT_ATOMS: atom_id res chain seq x y z
N ILE A 1 -6.11 3.59 -0.37
CA ILE A 1 -4.92 3.68 -1.25
C ILE A 1 -4.70 5.11 -1.75
N ALA A 2 -5.73 5.79 -2.28
CA ALA A 2 -5.64 7.20 -2.71
C ALA A 2 -4.95 8.15 -1.72
N GLY A 3 -5.33 8.13 -0.43
CA GLY A 3 -4.67 8.96 0.59
C GLY A 3 -3.18 8.65 0.83
N LYS A 4 -2.74 7.40 0.59
CA LYS A 4 -1.30 7.03 0.66
C LYS A 4 -0.55 7.59 -0.55
N VAL A 5 -1.15 7.53 -1.74
CA VAL A 5 -0.58 8.09 -2.98
C VAL A 5 -0.43 9.61 -2.86
N ALA A 6 -1.47 10.31 -2.38
CA ALA A 6 -1.43 11.75 -2.17
C ALA A 6 -0.31 12.17 -1.20
N LYS A 7 -0.19 11.49 -0.05
CA LYS A 7 0.92 11.74 0.90
C LYS A 7 2.29 11.50 0.29
N ALA A 8 2.46 10.39 -0.43
CA ALA A 8 3.73 10.08 -1.10
C ALA A 8 4.09 11.14 -2.16
N TRP A 9 3.11 11.68 -2.87
CA TRP A 9 3.32 12.76 -3.83
C TRP A 9 3.76 14.07 -3.14
N PHE A 10 3.13 14.46 -2.03
CA PHE A 10 3.58 15.60 -1.22
C PHE A 10 5.00 15.40 -0.67
N GLU A 11 5.30 14.21 -0.15
CA GLU A 11 6.64 13.85 0.35
C GLU A 11 7.72 14.00 -0.73
N ILE A 12 7.43 13.66 -1.98
CA ILE A 12 8.38 13.81 -3.10
C ILE A 12 8.70 15.26 -3.38
N ILE A 13 7.68 16.13 -3.37
CA ILE A 13 7.85 17.57 -3.60
C ILE A 13 8.70 18.16 -2.48
N GLU A 14 8.35 17.88 -1.22
CA GLU A 14 9.10 18.31 -0.05
C GLU A 14 10.57 17.87 -0.12
N ASN A 15 10.83 16.57 -0.34
CA ASN A 15 12.20 16.04 -0.42
C ASN A 15 12.98 16.61 -1.61
N SER A 16 12.31 16.91 -2.72
CA SER A 16 12.94 17.57 -3.86
C SER A 16 13.36 19.00 -3.53
N GLN A 17 12.51 19.76 -2.85
CA GLN A 17 12.85 21.12 -2.38
C GLN A 17 13.98 21.11 -1.35
N GLN A 18 13.94 20.21 -0.37
CA GLN A 18 15.00 20.08 0.61
C GLN A 18 16.34 19.67 -0.01
N SER A 19 16.32 18.78 -1.02
CA SER A 19 17.53 18.42 -1.76
C SER A 19 18.09 19.60 -2.57
N GLN A 20 17.22 20.42 -3.18
CA GLN A 20 17.63 21.62 -3.90
C GLN A 20 18.19 22.68 -2.95
N LEU A 21 17.58 22.88 -1.78
CA LEU A 21 18.10 23.76 -0.75
C LEU A 21 19.48 23.30 -0.28
N ALA A 22 19.64 22.02 0.04
CA ALA A 22 20.91 21.45 0.46
C ALA A 22 22.00 21.60 -0.62
N LEU A 23 21.66 21.47 -1.90
CA LEU A 23 22.58 21.73 -3.01
C LEU A 23 23.02 23.20 -3.05
N LYS A 24 22.08 24.14 -2.94
CA LYS A 24 22.40 25.58 -2.88
C LYS A 24 23.30 25.90 -1.69
N THR A 25 23.00 25.34 -0.51
CA THR A 25 23.80 25.49 0.69
C THR A 25 25.22 24.95 0.50
N MET A 26 25.37 23.74 -0.04
CA MET A 26 26.67 23.14 -0.35
C MET A 26 27.49 24.04 -1.29
N ASN A 27 26.88 24.55 -2.36
CA ASN A 27 27.56 25.44 -3.32
C ASN A 27 27.99 26.77 -2.68
N THR A 28 27.23 27.29 -1.70
CA THR A 28 27.63 28.49 -0.94
C THR A 28 28.83 28.19 -0.05
N PHE A 29 28.83 27.06 0.66
CA PHE A 29 29.97 26.66 1.49
C PHE A 29 31.22 26.34 0.66
N GLU A 30 31.06 25.77 -0.54
CA GLU A 30 32.15 25.54 -1.49
C GLU A 30 32.85 26.85 -1.86
N LYS A 31 32.08 27.86 -2.27
CA LYS A 31 32.62 29.19 -2.61
C LYS A 31 33.35 29.83 -1.43
N ASN A 32 32.79 29.71 -0.22
CA ASN A 32 33.41 30.26 0.98
C ASN A 32 34.72 29.51 1.33
N GLN A 33 34.72 28.18 1.23
CA GLN A 33 35.91 27.36 1.43
C GLN A 33 37.02 27.72 0.44
N VAL A 34 36.71 27.88 -0.84
CA VAL A 34 37.67 28.32 -1.86
C VAL A 34 38.23 29.72 -1.54
N PHE A 35 37.35 30.66 -1.14
CA PHE A 35 37.76 32.01 -0.78
C PHE A 35 38.71 32.03 0.43
N ILE A 36 38.36 31.33 1.52
CA ILE A 36 39.19 31.27 2.74
C ILE A 36 40.50 30.53 2.46
N SER A 37 40.47 29.44 1.68
CA SER A 37 41.68 28.70 1.31
C SER A 37 42.66 29.56 0.51
N ASN A 38 42.16 30.39 -0.41
CA ASN A 38 43.01 31.34 -1.13
C ASN A 38 43.61 32.41 -0.21
N ARG A 39 42.85 32.91 0.77
CA ARG A 39 43.38 33.85 1.78
C ARG A 39 44.46 33.20 2.64
N PHE A 40 44.26 31.95 3.06
CA PHE A 40 45.25 31.20 3.84
C PHE A 40 46.55 31.02 3.06
N LYS A 41 46.48 30.62 1.78
CA LYS A 41 47.65 30.50 0.89
C LYS A 41 48.42 31.81 0.73
N ASN A 42 47.75 32.95 0.84
CA ASN A 42 48.35 34.28 0.78
C ASN A 42 48.76 34.83 2.16
N GLY A 43 48.65 34.04 3.24
CA GLY A 43 48.98 34.47 4.61
C GLY A 43 47.97 35.43 5.25
N LEU A 44 46.77 35.56 4.70
CA LEU A 44 45.72 36.51 5.11
C LEU A 44 44.59 35.88 5.94
N ALA A 45 44.74 34.60 6.33
CA ALA A 45 43.82 33.84 7.16
C ALA A 45 44.59 32.81 7.99
N SER A 46 44.02 32.33 9.09
CA SER A 46 44.64 31.30 9.94
C SER A 46 44.38 29.88 9.44
N ALA A 47 45.20 28.92 9.87
CA ALA A 47 44.98 27.49 9.59
C ALA A 47 43.63 27.01 10.13
N LEU A 48 43.26 27.47 11.35
CA LEU A 48 41.98 27.16 11.97
C LEU A 48 40.78 27.62 11.12
N GLU A 49 40.82 28.85 10.58
CA GLU A 49 39.76 29.37 9.71
C GLU A 49 39.61 28.53 8.43
N ASN A 50 40.72 28.13 7.82
CA ASN A 50 40.72 27.26 6.64
C ASN A 50 40.12 25.89 6.96
N ASP A 51 40.51 25.27 8.06
CA ASP A 51 40.01 23.96 8.47
C ASP A 51 38.51 23.99 8.82
N LEU A 52 38.04 25.06 9.49
CA LEU A 52 36.62 25.26 9.75
C LEU A 52 35.82 25.40 8.44
N ALA A 53 36.35 26.12 7.45
CA ALA A 53 35.70 26.28 6.16
C ALA A 53 35.61 24.96 5.37
N ILE A 54 36.69 24.16 5.38
CA ILE A 54 36.70 22.81 4.79
C ILE A 54 35.67 21.91 5.47
N ASN A 55 35.66 21.87 6.81
CA ASN A 55 34.72 21.05 7.56
C ASN A 55 33.25 21.47 7.30
N ALA A 56 32.98 22.77 7.19
CA ALA A 56 31.65 23.27 6.87
C ALA A 56 31.17 22.84 5.47
N TYR A 57 32.06 22.88 4.47
CA TYR A 57 31.76 22.37 3.13
C TYR A 57 31.50 20.87 3.12
N GLU A 58 32.35 20.05 3.75
CA GLU A 58 32.17 18.60 3.79
C GLU A 58 30.89 18.20 4.55
N SER A 59 30.54 18.92 5.61
CA SER A 59 29.28 18.72 6.32
C SER A 59 28.06 19.06 5.44
N ALA A 60 28.12 20.16 4.69
CA ALA A 60 27.07 20.52 3.73
C ALA A 60 26.96 19.49 2.59
N ARG A 61 28.09 18.95 2.11
CA ARG A 61 28.15 17.91 1.08
C ARG A 61 27.56 16.58 1.55
N ALA A 62 27.85 16.18 2.79
CA ALA A 62 27.22 15.02 3.42
C ALA A 62 25.71 15.20 3.55
N THR A 63 25.28 16.40 3.98
CA THR A 63 23.86 16.76 4.10
C THR A 63 23.13 16.71 2.75
N TYR A 64 23.75 17.23 1.68
CA TYR A 64 23.21 17.14 0.33
C TYR A 64 23.06 15.68 -0.12
N SER A 65 24.08 14.85 0.10
CA SER A 65 24.06 13.43 -0.27
C SER A 65 22.94 12.67 0.46
N MET A 66 22.74 12.96 1.75
CA MET A 66 21.64 12.42 2.55
C MET A 66 20.27 12.85 1.99
N ARG A 67 20.07 14.14 1.73
CA ARG A 67 18.79 14.67 1.20
C ARG A 67 18.49 14.14 -0.20
N ASN A 68 19.50 14.01 -1.06
CA ASN A 68 19.35 13.42 -2.38
C ASN A 68 18.93 11.94 -2.30
N ARG A 69 19.51 11.18 -1.37
CA ARG A 69 19.09 9.79 -1.11
C ARG A 69 17.64 9.71 -0.61
N GLN A 70 17.24 10.61 0.27
CA GLN A 70 15.86 10.66 0.78
C GLN A 70 14.87 10.99 -0.34
N ARG A 71 15.23 11.92 -1.23
CA ARG A 71 14.49 12.20 -2.46
C ARG A 71 14.32 10.93 -3.30
N SER A 72 15.38 10.21 -3.64
CA SER A 72 15.27 8.95 -4.40
C SER A 72 14.41 7.90 -3.70
N LYS A 73 14.51 7.74 -2.37
CA LYS A 73 13.64 6.84 -1.60
C LYS A 73 12.16 7.22 -1.72
N SER A 74 11.84 8.51 -1.63
CA SER A 74 10.46 8.99 -1.76
C SER A 74 9.89 8.72 -3.16
N LYS A 75 10.70 8.86 -4.22
CA LYS A 75 10.31 8.50 -5.59
C LYS A 75 9.92 7.03 -5.72
N ARG A 76 10.80 6.13 -5.28
CA ARG A 76 10.58 4.68 -5.35
C ARG A 76 9.34 4.25 -4.57
N LYS A 77 9.06 4.91 -3.44
CA LYS A 77 7.84 4.67 -2.65
C LYS A 77 6.58 4.99 -3.44
N LEU A 78 6.56 6.08 -4.22
CA LEU A 78 5.42 6.42 -5.08
C LEU A 78 5.30 5.45 -6.26
N GLU A 79 6.40 5.11 -6.93
CA GLU A 79 6.41 4.13 -8.03
C GLU A 79 5.79 2.79 -7.59
N LEU A 80 6.18 2.30 -6.41
CA LEU A 80 5.60 1.10 -5.80
C LEU A 80 4.10 1.25 -5.52
N LEU A 81 3.65 2.39 -5.01
CA LEU A 81 2.23 2.65 -4.75
C LEU A 81 1.39 2.74 -6.03
N LEU A 82 2.00 3.11 -7.15
CA LEU A 82 1.38 3.12 -8.48
C LEU A 82 1.46 1.76 -9.19
N GLY A 83 2.11 0.77 -8.59
CA GLY A 83 2.29 -0.56 -9.16
C GLY A 83 3.38 -0.64 -10.24
N GLY A 84 4.22 0.39 -10.37
CA GLY A 84 5.36 0.40 -11.29
C GLY A 84 6.60 -0.25 -10.69
N PHE A 85 7.52 -0.67 -11.56
CA PHE A 85 8.87 -1.05 -11.14
C PHE A 85 9.67 0.20 -10.77
N PRO A 86 10.46 0.19 -9.68
CA PRO A 86 11.24 1.36 -9.29
C PRO A 86 12.44 1.56 -10.23
N ASP A 87 12.22 2.27 -11.33
CA ASP A 87 13.26 2.58 -12.32
C ASP A 87 13.74 4.04 -12.26
N GLU A 88 13.25 4.83 -11.30
CA GLU A 88 13.54 6.26 -11.12
C GLU A 88 13.22 7.14 -12.35
N LYS A 89 12.53 6.60 -13.37
CA LYS A 89 12.13 7.36 -14.56
C LYS A 89 10.95 8.28 -14.30
N MET A 90 10.32 8.20 -13.12
CA MET A 90 9.25 9.10 -12.78
C MET A 90 9.78 10.54 -12.64
N HIS A 91 9.51 11.34 -13.67
CA HIS A 91 9.73 12.78 -13.67
C HIS A 91 8.56 13.44 -12.92
N HIS A 92 8.81 13.91 -11.71
CA HIS A 92 7.85 14.76 -11.00
C HIS A 92 8.10 16.20 -11.42
N ASN A 93 7.19 16.74 -12.23
CA ASN A 93 7.32 18.08 -12.81
C ASN A 93 6.91 19.20 -11.85
N SER A 94 6.35 18.90 -10.67
CA SER A 94 5.91 19.94 -9.74
C SER A 94 7.08 20.42 -8.86
N SER A 95 7.40 21.70 -8.97
CA SER A 95 8.40 22.38 -8.13
C SER A 95 7.83 22.86 -6.79
N SER A 96 6.51 23.04 -6.69
CA SER A 96 5.81 23.58 -5.51
C SER A 96 4.76 22.63 -4.95
N LEU A 97 4.49 22.78 -3.65
CA LEU A 97 3.32 22.19 -3.02
C LEU A 97 2.07 22.94 -3.50
N PRO A 98 0.95 22.25 -3.77
CA PRO A 98 -0.28 22.90 -4.16
C PRO A 98 -0.89 23.64 -2.97
N GLU A 99 -1.57 24.73 -3.27
CA GLU A 99 -2.39 25.43 -2.28
C GLU A 99 -3.61 24.56 -1.94
N LEU A 100 -3.83 24.35 -0.64
CA LEU A 100 -5.01 23.64 -0.16
C LEU A 100 -6.11 24.68 0.08
N SER A 101 -7.13 24.70 -0.78
CA SER A 101 -8.37 25.44 -0.51
C SER A 101 -9.17 24.70 0.57
N GLY A 102 -9.78 25.47 1.48
CA GLY A 102 -10.45 25.10 2.74
C GLY A 102 -10.78 23.62 2.97
N THR A 103 -10.40 23.07 4.13
CA THR A 103 -10.88 21.75 4.55
C THR A 103 -12.39 21.78 4.76
N PRO A 104 -13.16 20.88 4.14
CA PRO A 104 -14.59 20.77 4.41
C PRO A 104 -14.81 20.49 5.90
N PRO A 105 -15.92 20.97 6.49
CA PRO A 105 -16.23 20.73 7.88
C PRO A 105 -16.28 19.22 8.15
N PRO A 106 -15.81 18.77 9.32
CA PRO A 106 -15.78 17.35 9.64
C PRO A 106 -17.21 16.78 9.63
N PRO A 107 -17.42 15.56 9.10
CA PRO A 107 -18.72 14.92 9.11
C PRO A 107 -19.20 14.66 10.54
N THR A 108 -20.52 14.62 10.74
CA THR A 108 -21.11 14.27 12.03
C THR A 108 -20.78 12.82 12.43
N PRO A 109 -20.76 12.49 13.74
CA PRO A 109 -20.44 11.13 14.20
C PRO A 109 -21.31 10.04 13.57
N VAL A 110 -22.61 10.31 13.39
CA VAL A 110 -23.56 9.40 12.73
C VAL A 110 -23.13 9.12 11.29
N LYS A 111 -22.80 10.17 10.54
CA LYS A 111 -22.37 10.05 9.14
C LYS A 111 -21.04 9.31 9.01
N ILE A 112 -20.15 9.38 10.00
CA ILE A 112 -18.91 8.61 10.04
C ILE A 112 -19.19 7.11 10.15
N LEU A 113 -20.17 6.68 10.97
CA LEU A 113 -20.52 5.26 11.14
C LEU A 113 -21.04 4.63 9.84
N GLU A 114 -21.72 5.42 9.01
CA GLU A 114 -22.32 4.99 7.75
C GLU A 114 -21.36 5.04 6.57
N GLN A 115 -20.37 5.94 6.58
CA GLN A 115 -19.48 6.17 5.43
C GLN A 115 -18.12 5.47 5.53
N ARG A 116 -17.71 5.01 6.71
CA ARG A 116 -16.40 4.40 6.93
C ARG A 116 -16.37 2.91 6.53
N PRO A 117 -15.62 2.51 5.49
CA PRO A 117 -15.58 1.12 5.03
C PRO A 117 -15.05 0.12 6.07
N ASP A 118 -14.14 0.56 6.96
CA ASP A 118 -13.61 -0.27 8.03
C ASP A 118 -14.67 -0.60 9.09
N LEU A 119 -15.57 0.33 9.40
CA LEU A 119 -16.69 0.09 10.31
C LEU A 119 -17.76 -0.76 9.64
N ILE A 120 -18.06 -0.51 8.36
CA ILE A 120 -19.00 -1.31 7.58
C ILE A 120 -18.53 -2.78 7.52
N SER A 121 -17.26 -3.01 7.18
CA SER A 121 -16.71 -4.38 7.14
C SER A 121 -16.76 -5.07 8.50
N SER A 122 -16.55 -4.35 9.59
CA SER A 122 -16.62 -4.91 10.94
C SER A 122 -18.05 -5.28 11.34
N ARG A 123 -19.04 -4.45 10.96
CA ARG A 123 -20.46 -4.77 11.13
C ARG A 123 -20.86 -6.03 10.36
N LEU A 124 -20.47 -6.11 9.07
CA LEU A 124 -20.77 -7.29 8.25
C LEU A 124 -20.11 -8.57 8.79
N ARG A 125 -18.92 -8.46 9.38
CA ARG A 125 -18.27 -9.59 10.08
C ARG A 125 -19.06 -10.05 11.30
N LEU A 126 -19.58 -9.11 12.09
CA LEU A 126 -20.43 -9.42 13.24
C LEU A 126 -21.74 -10.08 12.80
N GLU A 127 -22.36 -9.58 11.73
CA GLU A 127 -23.57 -10.16 11.15
C GLU A 127 -23.31 -11.58 10.63
N ALA A 128 -22.21 -11.79 9.91
CA ALA A 128 -21.79 -13.11 9.44
C ALA A 128 -21.57 -14.10 10.61
N ALA A 129 -20.97 -13.65 11.71
CA ALA A 129 -20.83 -14.48 12.92
C ALA A 129 -22.19 -14.86 13.52
N GLY A 130 -23.15 -13.93 13.50
CA GLY A 130 -24.54 -14.20 13.88
C GLY A 130 -25.19 -15.29 13.01
N TYR A 131 -25.07 -15.19 11.68
CA TYR A 131 -25.57 -16.25 10.78
C TYR A 131 -24.85 -17.58 10.98
N GLN A 132 -23.56 -17.57 11.27
CA GLN A 132 -22.80 -18.79 11.54
C GLN A 132 -23.23 -19.46 12.85
N LEU A 133 -23.56 -18.68 13.88
CA LEU A 133 -24.17 -19.20 15.10
C LEU A 133 -25.53 -19.84 14.79
N SER A 134 -26.40 -19.14 14.06
CA SER A 134 -27.71 -19.69 13.66
C SER A 134 -27.57 -20.96 12.83
N ALA A 135 -26.64 -21.01 11.87
CA ALA A 135 -26.35 -22.22 11.11
C ALA A 135 -25.87 -23.38 12.00
N SER A 136 -25.05 -23.08 13.01
CA SER A 136 -24.57 -24.08 13.98
C SER A 136 -25.68 -24.56 14.92
N GLN A 137 -26.69 -23.74 15.20
CA GLN A 137 -27.88 -24.17 15.94
C GLN A 137 -28.78 -25.04 15.06
N LEU A 138 -28.96 -24.66 13.79
CA LEU A 138 -29.76 -25.42 12.83
C LEU A 138 -29.13 -26.77 12.46
N SER A 139 -27.81 -26.94 12.58
CA SER A 139 -27.15 -28.24 12.33
C SER A 139 -27.51 -29.32 13.36
N LEU A 140 -28.15 -28.94 14.48
CA LEU A 140 -28.72 -29.89 15.45
C LEU A 140 -30.08 -30.44 15.00
N LEU A 141 -30.73 -29.79 14.04
CA LEU A 141 -31.99 -30.26 13.46
C LEU A 141 -31.73 -31.37 12.43
N PRO A 142 -32.75 -32.19 12.09
CA PRO A 142 -32.64 -33.16 11.01
C PRO A 142 -32.23 -32.50 9.69
N ALA A 143 -31.13 -32.95 9.10
CA ALA A 143 -30.72 -32.58 7.76
C ALA A 143 -31.37 -33.52 6.74
N PHE A 144 -32.04 -32.93 5.76
CA PHE A 144 -32.64 -33.65 4.64
C PHE A 144 -31.83 -33.42 3.37
N SER A 145 -31.45 -34.50 2.69
CA SER A 145 -30.71 -34.44 1.42
C SER A 145 -31.43 -35.29 0.38
N ILE A 146 -31.62 -34.72 -0.81
CA ILE A 146 -32.12 -35.43 -1.99
C ILE A 146 -31.00 -35.47 -3.02
N THR A 147 -30.69 -36.66 -3.49
CA THR A 147 -29.75 -36.91 -4.58
C THR A 147 -30.47 -37.64 -5.69
N GLY A 148 -30.10 -37.40 -6.94
CA GLY A 148 -30.63 -38.13 -8.07
C GLY A 148 -30.09 -37.59 -9.36
N GLY A 149 -30.09 -38.42 -10.39
CA GLY A 149 -29.56 -38.04 -11.69
C GLY A 149 -29.89 -39.06 -12.78
N PRO A 150 -29.73 -38.66 -14.04
CA PRO A 150 -29.73 -39.60 -15.16
C PRO A 150 -28.42 -40.39 -15.19
N GLY A 151 -28.50 -41.64 -15.62
CA GLY A 151 -27.36 -42.52 -15.81
C GLY A 151 -27.54 -43.42 -17.03
N SER A 152 -26.55 -44.26 -17.29
CA SER A 152 -26.64 -45.33 -18.27
C SER A 152 -25.91 -46.55 -17.71
N ARG A 153 -26.50 -47.73 -17.85
CA ARG A 153 -25.90 -48.98 -17.35
C ARG A 153 -26.07 -50.07 -18.39
N ALA A 154 -24.97 -50.52 -18.96
CA ALA A 154 -24.90 -51.61 -19.93
C ALA A 154 -23.69 -52.50 -19.62
N GLU A 155 -23.74 -53.78 -20.04
CA GLU A 155 -22.63 -54.72 -19.88
C GLU A 155 -21.49 -54.45 -20.89
N ASN A 156 -21.83 -53.97 -22.10
CA ASN A 156 -20.88 -53.58 -23.13
C ASN A 156 -20.76 -52.05 -23.23
N PHE A 157 -19.58 -51.56 -23.59
CA PHE A 157 -19.30 -50.12 -23.68
C PHE A 157 -20.06 -49.42 -24.82
N GLU A 158 -20.24 -50.10 -25.96
CA GLU A 158 -20.90 -49.54 -27.15
C GLU A 158 -22.38 -49.20 -26.91
N ASP A 159 -23.01 -49.93 -25.98
CA ASP A 159 -24.42 -49.80 -25.62
C ASP A 159 -24.68 -48.65 -24.63
N LEU A 160 -23.65 -48.09 -23.99
CA LEU A 160 -23.81 -47.05 -22.97
C LEU A 160 -24.44 -45.75 -23.49
N LEU A 161 -24.30 -45.46 -24.79
CA LEU A 161 -24.88 -44.27 -25.42
C LEU A 161 -26.24 -44.54 -26.06
N ASP A 162 -26.69 -45.80 -26.13
CA ASP A 162 -28.02 -46.14 -26.64
C ASP A 162 -29.09 -45.71 -25.61
N ASN A 163 -30.16 -45.12 -26.13
CA ASN A 163 -31.30 -44.64 -25.36
C ASN A 163 -31.98 -45.77 -24.56
N LYS A 164 -31.83 -47.03 -24.98
CA LYS A 164 -32.39 -48.20 -24.29
C LYS A 164 -31.74 -48.51 -22.94
N PHE A 165 -30.49 -48.10 -22.73
CA PHE A 165 -29.74 -48.38 -21.50
C PHE A 165 -29.70 -47.17 -20.55
N ARG A 166 -30.43 -46.10 -20.89
CA ARG A 166 -30.61 -44.95 -19.99
C ARG A 166 -31.39 -45.37 -18.75
N THR A 167 -30.88 -44.92 -17.63
CA THR A 167 -31.46 -45.11 -16.30
C THR A 167 -31.56 -43.75 -15.62
N TRP A 168 -32.29 -43.70 -14.51
CA TRP A 168 -32.28 -42.57 -13.62
C TRP A 168 -32.47 -43.10 -12.20
N ASP A 169 -31.96 -42.37 -11.24
CA ASP A 169 -32.12 -42.68 -9.83
C ASP A 169 -32.53 -41.43 -9.04
N ILE A 170 -33.23 -41.68 -7.94
CA ILE A 170 -33.54 -40.69 -6.91
C ILE A 170 -33.43 -41.37 -5.56
N GLY A 171 -32.75 -40.71 -4.63
CA GLY A 171 -32.55 -41.14 -3.25
C GLY A 171 -32.69 -39.96 -2.32
N GLY A 172 -33.32 -40.18 -1.17
CA GLY A 172 -33.44 -39.20 -0.11
C GLY A 172 -32.83 -39.74 1.18
N SER A 173 -32.25 -38.87 2.00
CA SER A 173 -31.78 -39.22 3.34
C SER A 173 -32.21 -38.16 4.35
N LEU A 174 -32.52 -38.60 5.56
CA LEU A 174 -32.82 -37.76 6.72
C LEU A 174 -31.89 -38.18 7.86
N THR A 175 -31.03 -37.27 8.31
CA THR A 175 -30.02 -37.57 9.35
C THR A 175 -30.13 -36.55 10.47
N GLN A 176 -30.17 -37.03 11.73
CA GLN A 176 -30.16 -36.17 12.91
C GLN A 176 -29.10 -36.65 13.90
N PRO A 177 -28.22 -35.76 14.41
CA PRO A 177 -27.26 -36.14 15.44
C PRO A 177 -27.92 -36.30 16.82
N ILE A 178 -27.58 -37.37 17.55
CA ILE A 178 -28.02 -37.61 18.94
C ILE A 178 -26.88 -37.34 19.95
N PHE A 179 -25.64 -37.71 19.60
CA PHE A 179 -24.44 -37.47 20.40
C PHE A 179 -23.35 -36.85 19.52
N GLN A 180 -22.82 -35.70 19.93
CA GLN A 180 -21.76 -34.97 19.23
C GLN A 180 -20.72 -34.45 20.24
N GLY A 181 -20.07 -35.36 20.97
CA GLY A 181 -18.94 -35.04 21.87
C GLY A 181 -19.35 -34.56 23.25
#